data_AF-A0A0K0CTR8-F1
#
_entry.id   AF-A0A0K0CTR8-F1
#
_cell.length_a   1.000
_cell.length_b   1.000
_cell.length_c   1.000
_cell.angle_alpha   90.00
_cell.angle_beta   90.00
_cell.angle_gamma   90.00
#
_symmetry.space_group_name_H-M   'P 1'
#
loop_
_entity.id
_entity.type
_entity.pdbx_description
1 polymer ?
#
loop_
_entity_poly.entity_id
_entity_poly.type
_entity_poly.pdbx_seq_one_letter_code
_entity_poly.pdbx_strand_id
1 'polypeptide(L)'
;MNHAAGAMAVSPFPAPPDYAQHYTTERISQGAVLPPPPVQTVFTVFGEEYRLEDDIIRSLASQNIKQLYPTKYDWKTEMKKLNRSVVVAFLDLLDILVRCPDHPERNEKINDIQTIFINMHHLINEYRPLQARDTLRMMQSQQLKELRKTVKRFK
;
A
#
# COMPACT_ATOMS: atom_id res chain seq x y z
N MET A 1 -6.27 16.86 53.39
CA MET A 1 -6.86 17.47 52.17
C MET A 1 -5.81 18.34 51.52
N ASN A 2 -5.75 18.32 50.17
CA ASN A 2 -4.82 19.03 49.29
C ASN A 2 -3.48 18.33 49.00
N HIS A 3 -3.52 17.34 48.10
CA HIS A 3 -2.37 17.12 47.21
C HIS A 3 -2.48 18.09 46.05
N ALA A 4 -1.44 18.92 45.91
CA ALA A 4 -1.26 19.86 44.83
C ALA A 4 -1.35 19.13 43.48
N ALA A 5 -2.26 19.58 42.63
CA ALA A 5 -2.33 19.20 41.23
C ALA A 5 -1.06 19.73 40.55
N GLY A 6 -0.03 18.89 40.47
CA GLY A 6 1.14 19.15 39.65
C GLY A 6 0.68 19.32 38.21
N ALA A 7 1.02 20.45 37.61
CA ALA A 7 0.66 20.79 36.24
C ALA A 7 1.06 19.62 35.32
N MET A 8 0.06 18.92 34.77
CA MET A 8 0.32 17.87 33.79
C MET A 8 0.90 18.55 32.56
N ALA A 9 2.20 18.38 32.35
CA ALA A 9 2.81 18.70 31.07
C ALA A 9 2.12 17.82 30.02
N VAL A 10 1.19 18.42 29.28
CA VAL A 10 0.50 17.75 28.17
C VAL A 10 1.51 17.61 27.04
N SER A 11 2.27 16.52 27.08
CA SER A 11 3.07 16.10 25.94
C SER A 11 2.13 15.90 24.74
N PRO A 12 2.48 16.39 23.54
CA PRO A 12 1.72 16.08 22.32
C PRO A 12 1.86 14.60 21.92
N PHE A 13 2.76 13.85 22.57
CA PHE A 13 2.97 12.43 22.33
C PHE A 13 2.20 11.59 23.34
N PRO A 14 1.60 10.47 22.90
CA PRO A 14 0.96 9.54 23.81
C PRO A 14 1.96 9.03 24.86
N ALA A 15 1.47 8.79 26.08
CA ALA A 15 2.27 8.13 27.10
C ALA A 15 2.72 6.75 26.59
N PRO A 16 3.92 6.28 26.98
CA PRO A 16 4.36 4.94 26.65
C PRO A 16 3.34 3.89 27.17
N PRO A 17 3.21 2.74 26.50
CA PRO A 17 2.29 1.69 26.92
C PRO A 17 2.55 1.23 28.37
N ASP A 18 1.49 0.92 29.11
CA ASP A 18 1.57 0.55 30.53
C ASP A 18 2.53 -0.62 30.80
N TYR A 19 2.62 -1.57 29.86
CA TYR A 19 3.52 -2.72 29.98
C TYR A 19 5.00 -2.32 30.07
N ALA A 20 5.39 -1.15 29.55
CA ALA A 20 6.77 -0.67 29.60
C ALA A 20 7.28 -0.51 31.04
N GLN A 21 6.39 -0.23 32.00
CA GLN A 21 6.73 -0.11 33.43
C GLN A 21 7.20 -1.44 34.05
N HIS A 22 6.88 -2.57 33.42
CA HIS A 22 7.25 -3.89 33.92
C HIS A 22 8.66 -4.33 33.51
N TYR A 23 9.33 -3.59 32.63
CA TYR A 23 10.69 -3.88 32.14
C TYR A 23 11.77 -3.22 33.01
N THR A 24 11.89 -3.66 34.27
CA THR A 24 12.94 -3.23 35.21
C THR A 24 14.12 -4.22 35.23
N THR A 25 15.34 -3.75 35.51
CA THR A 25 16.56 -4.57 35.57
C THR A 25 16.41 -5.82 36.45
N GLU A 26 15.74 -5.68 37.61
CA GLU A 26 15.49 -6.76 38.57
C GLU A 26 14.53 -7.82 38.03
N ARG A 27 13.47 -7.39 37.33
CA ARG A 27 12.49 -8.32 36.72
C ARG A 27 13.09 -9.06 35.53
N ILE A 28 13.94 -8.38 34.76
CA ILE A 28 14.66 -8.96 33.61
C ILE A 28 15.62 -10.05 34.12
N SER A 29 16.40 -9.78 35.17
CA SER A 29 17.33 -10.77 35.73
C SER A 29 16.62 -11.97 36.36
N GLN A 30 15.40 -11.77 36.88
CA GLN A 30 14.55 -12.82 37.44
C GLN A 30 13.71 -13.56 36.39
N GLY A 31 13.76 -13.17 35.11
CA GLY A 31 12.94 -13.76 34.05
C GLY A 31 11.43 -13.53 34.22
N ALA A 32 11.02 -12.58 35.07
CA ALA A 32 9.62 -12.30 35.41
C ALA A 32 8.96 -11.28 34.44
N VAL A 33 9.59 -11.01 33.31
CA VAL A 33 9.11 -10.07 32.29
C VAL A 33 8.21 -10.81 31.31
N LEU A 34 6.98 -10.33 31.14
CA LEU A 34 6.08 -10.87 30.13
C LEU A 34 6.68 -10.64 28.74
N PRO A 35 6.61 -11.63 27.84
CA PRO A 35 7.02 -11.42 26.45
C PRO A 35 6.19 -10.29 25.83
N PRO A 36 6.74 -9.57 24.84
CA PRO A 36 5.97 -8.56 24.12
C PRO A 36 4.68 -9.18 23.55
N PRO A 37 3.60 -8.39 23.40
CA PRO A 37 2.36 -8.87 22.82
C PRO A 37 2.60 -9.54 21.45
N PRO A 38 1.84 -10.58 21.09
CA PRO A 38 1.96 -11.18 19.78
C PRO A 38 1.71 -10.14 18.69
N VAL A 39 2.45 -10.25 17.58
CA VAL A 39 2.28 -9.36 16.43
C VAL A 39 0.84 -9.48 15.95
N GLN A 40 0.12 -8.37 15.90
CA GLN A 40 -1.25 -8.35 15.40
C GLN A 40 -1.26 -8.69 13.91
N THR A 41 -2.01 -9.71 13.53
CA THR A 41 -2.19 -10.08 12.11
C THR A 41 -3.31 -9.30 11.45
N VAL A 42 -4.18 -8.67 12.25
CA VAL A 42 -5.29 -7.85 11.78
C VAL A 42 -5.07 -6.41 12.21
N PHE A 43 -5.15 -5.48 11.25
CA PHE A 43 -4.95 -4.05 11.51
C PHE A 43 -5.82 -3.21 10.57
N THR A 44 -6.24 -2.04 11.02
CA THR A 44 -7.09 -1.13 10.23
C THR A 44 -6.24 -0.03 9.60
N VAL A 45 -6.36 0.16 8.29
CA VAL A 45 -5.67 1.23 7.56
C VAL A 45 -6.71 2.01 6.76
N PHE A 46 -6.83 3.31 7.02
CA PHE A 46 -7.85 4.18 6.39
C PHE A 46 -9.30 3.68 6.54
N GLY A 47 -9.62 3.01 7.65
CA GLY A 47 -10.95 2.44 7.90
C GLY A 47 -11.18 1.05 7.30
N GLU A 48 -10.22 0.55 6.53
CA GLU A 48 -10.25 -0.79 5.95
C GLU A 48 -9.52 -1.79 6.84
N GLU A 49 -10.13 -2.93 7.12
CA GLU A 49 -9.47 -4.03 7.83
C GLU A 49 -8.52 -4.77 6.88
N TYR A 50 -7.27 -4.96 7.32
CA TYR A 50 -6.25 -5.74 6.64
C TYR A 50 -5.85 -6.92 7.50
N ARG A 51 -5.71 -8.08 6.87
CA ARG A 51 -5.21 -9.31 7.50
C ARG A 51 -3.91 -9.69 6.81
N LEU A 52 -2.84 -9.87 7.57
CA LEU A 52 -1.51 -10.23 7.05
C LEU A 52 -1.48 -11.60 6.37
N GLU A 53 -2.46 -12.45 6.68
CA GLU A 53 -2.62 -13.80 6.15
C GLU A 53 -3.22 -13.82 4.74
N ASP A 54 -3.92 -12.75 4.36
CA ASP A 54 -4.58 -12.64 3.05
C ASP A 54 -3.59 -12.20 1.97
N ASP A 55 -3.97 -12.39 0.70
CA ASP A 55 -3.23 -11.83 -0.42
C ASP A 55 -3.06 -10.31 -0.23
N ILE A 56 -1.80 -9.85 -0.32
CA ILE A 56 -1.40 -8.44 -0.16
C ILE A 56 -2.23 -7.52 -1.08
N ILE A 57 -2.69 -8.05 -2.20
CA ILE A 57 -3.51 -7.35 -3.18
C ILE A 57 -4.87 -8.03 -3.24
N ARG A 58 -5.89 -7.34 -2.71
CA ARG A 58 -7.27 -7.80 -2.78
C ARG A 58 -7.76 -7.82 -4.22
N SER A 59 -8.38 -8.93 -4.62
CA SER A 59 -8.97 -9.07 -5.95
C SER A 59 -10.02 -7.99 -6.24
N LEU A 60 -10.20 -7.64 -7.51
CA LEU A 60 -11.29 -6.74 -7.92
C LEU A 60 -12.68 -7.34 -7.64
N ALA A 61 -12.81 -8.67 -7.76
CA ALA A 61 -14.07 -9.38 -7.52
C ALA A 61 -14.55 -9.26 -6.08
N SER A 62 -13.64 -9.34 -5.09
CA SER A 62 -14.00 -9.18 -3.67
C SER A 62 -14.43 -7.75 -3.32
N GLN A 63 -14.16 -6.78 -4.19
CA GLN A 63 -14.58 -5.38 -4.05
C GLN A 63 -15.83 -5.05 -4.87
N ASN A 64 -16.48 -6.05 -5.50
CA ASN A 64 -17.58 -5.87 -6.46
C ASN A 64 -17.22 -4.99 -7.68
N ILE A 65 -15.95 -5.01 -8.10
CA ILE A 65 -15.46 -4.22 -9.23
C ILE A 65 -15.28 -5.12 -10.44
N LYS A 66 -15.81 -4.69 -11.59
CA LYS A 66 -15.67 -5.43 -12.83
C LYS A 66 -14.21 -5.43 -13.28
N GLN A 67 -13.64 -6.63 -13.39
CA GLN A 67 -12.33 -6.82 -13.98
C GLN A 67 -12.40 -6.71 -15.51
N LEU A 68 -11.55 -5.87 -16.10
CA LEU A 68 -11.55 -5.53 -17.52
C LEU A 68 -10.47 -6.28 -18.34
N TYR A 69 -9.70 -7.16 -17.71
CA TYR A 69 -8.62 -7.92 -18.32
C TYR A 69 -8.67 -9.40 -17.90
N PRO A 70 -8.15 -10.34 -18.71
CA PRO A 70 -8.24 -11.78 -18.41
C PRO A 70 -7.34 -12.20 -17.25
N THR A 71 -7.49 -13.42 -16.72
CA THR A 71 -6.67 -13.95 -15.60
C THR A 71 -5.23 -14.29 -16.00
N LYS A 72 -5.00 -14.64 -17.27
CA LYS A 72 -3.64 -14.83 -17.83
C LYS A 72 -3.37 -13.71 -18.82
N TYR A 73 -2.37 -12.88 -18.53
CA TYR A 73 -2.12 -11.67 -19.31
C TYR A 73 -0.66 -11.22 -19.22
N ASP A 74 -0.29 -10.38 -20.20
CA ASP A 74 0.90 -9.54 -20.13
C ASP A 74 0.50 -8.15 -19.60
N TRP A 75 1.03 -7.78 -18.43
CA TRP A 75 0.77 -6.48 -17.78
C TRP A 75 0.95 -5.31 -18.75
N LYS A 76 1.98 -5.34 -19.60
CA LYS A 76 2.28 -4.24 -20.52
C LYS A 76 1.20 -4.07 -21.58
N THR A 77 0.71 -5.18 -22.11
CA THR A 77 -0.32 -5.20 -23.15
C THR A 77 -1.66 -4.75 -22.58
N GLU A 78 -2.07 -5.26 -21.43
CA GLU A 78 -3.34 -4.89 -20.80
C GLU A 78 -3.34 -3.44 -20.30
N MET A 79 -2.23 -2.97 -19.71
CA MET A 79 -2.08 -1.56 -19.32
C MET A 79 -2.24 -0.62 -20.52
N LYS A 80 -1.68 -0.97 -21.68
CA LYS A 80 -1.83 -0.17 -22.91
C LYS A 80 -3.27 -0.18 -23.42
N LYS A 81 -3.97 -1.31 -23.34
CA LYS A 81 -5.39 -1.40 -23.72
C LYS A 81 -6.24 -0.50 -22.82
N LEU A 82 -6.10 -0.63 -21.50
CA LEU A 82 -6.83 0.21 -20.54
C LEU A 82 -6.53 1.69 -20.74
N ASN A 83 -5.27 2.07 -20.97
CA ASN A 83 -4.90 3.46 -21.25
C ASN A 83 -5.62 4.01 -22.50
N ARG A 84 -5.64 3.24 -23.60
CA ARG A 84 -6.40 3.62 -24.80
C ARG A 84 -7.90 3.73 -24.51
N SER A 85 -8.45 2.81 -23.73
CA SER A 85 -9.86 2.84 -23.32
C SER A 85 -10.20 4.08 -22.47
N VAL A 86 -9.32 4.51 -21.55
CA VAL A 86 -9.52 5.76 -20.78
C VAL A 86 -9.57 6.96 -21.70
N VAL A 87 -8.65 7.05 -22.66
CA VAL A 87 -8.59 8.19 -23.59
C VAL A 87 -9.87 8.27 -24.42
N VAL A 88 -10.35 7.15 -24.95
CA VAL A 88 -11.62 7.12 -25.70
C VAL A 88 -12.79 7.50 -24.81
N ALA A 89 -12.90 6.93 -23.61
CA ALA A 89 -13.99 7.26 -22.67
C ALA A 89 -13.98 8.74 -22.26
N PHE A 90 -12.79 9.35 -22.13
CA PHE A 90 -12.65 10.78 -21.86
C PHE A 90 -13.08 11.65 -23.04
N LEU A 91 -12.75 11.27 -24.28
CA LEU A 91 -13.21 11.98 -25.47
C LEU A 91 -14.74 11.90 -25.63
N ASP A 92 -15.34 10.73 -25.36
CA ASP A 92 -16.80 10.57 -25.35
C ASP A 92 -17.44 11.47 -24.28
N LEU A 93 -16.83 11.55 -23.09
CA LEU A 93 -17.31 12.43 -22.02
C LEU A 93 -17.26 13.91 -22.44
N LEU A 94 -16.18 14.35 -23.09
CA LEU A 94 -16.07 15.71 -23.60
C LEU A 94 -17.15 16.02 -24.63
N ASP A 95 -17.42 15.07 -25.53
CA ASP A 95 -18.45 15.22 -26.56
C ASP A 95 -19.86 15.35 -25.96
N ILE A 96 -20.17 14.56 -24.92
CA ILE A 96 -21.42 14.69 -24.15
C ILE A 96 -21.51 16.06 -23.49
N LEU A 97 -20.43 16.53 -22.85
CA LEU A 97 -20.41 17.83 -22.16
C LEU A 97 -20.60 19.01 -23.11
N VAL A 98 -20.10 18.92 -24.35
CA VAL A 98 -20.28 19.95 -25.38
C VAL A 98 -21.71 19.97 -25.91
N ARG A 99 -22.34 18.80 -26.10
CA ARG A 99 -23.69 18.69 -26.67
C ARG A 99 -24.79 18.94 -25.64
N CYS A 100 -24.75 18.22 -24.52
CA CYS A 100 -25.79 18.18 -23.48
C CYS A 100 -25.17 17.87 -22.11
N PRO A 101 -24.72 18.88 -21.35
CA PRO A 101 -23.98 18.66 -20.09
C PRO A 101 -24.81 18.01 -18.97
N ASP A 102 -26.14 18.17 -18.99
CA ASP A 102 -27.05 17.60 -17.98
C ASP A 102 -27.56 16.20 -18.34
N HIS A 103 -27.06 15.60 -19.43
CA HIS A 103 -27.50 14.28 -19.86
C HIS A 103 -27.01 13.19 -18.87
N PRO A 104 -27.87 12.21 -18.48
CA PRO A 104 -27.50 11.17 -17.52
C PRO A 104 -26.31 10.29 -17.95
N GLU A 105 -26.08 10.12 -19.27
CA GLU A 105 -24.91 9.40 -19.81
C GLU A 105 -23.57 9.97 -19.35
N ARG A 106 -23.53 11.26 -18.95
CA ARG A 106 -22.34 11.85 -18.33
C ARG A 106 -21.87 11.04 -17.12
N ASN A 107 -22.80 10.67 -16.24
CA ASN A 107 -22.47 9.94 -15.02
C ASN A 107 -22.03 8.50 -15.34
N GLU A 108 -22.62 7.89 -16.36
CA GLU A 108 -22.20 6.57 -16.84
C GLU A 108 -20.75 6.59 -17.34
N LYS A 109 -20.39 7.58 -18.18
CA LYS A 109 -19.01 7.74 -18.66
C LYS A 109 -18.01 8.03 -17.54
N ILE A 110 -18.41 8.80 -16.52
CA ILE A 110 -17.57 9.02 -15.34
C ILE A 110 -17.33 7.71 -14.58
N ASN A 111 -18.37 6.89 -14.39
CA ASN A 111 -18.27 5.58 -13.73
C ASN A 111 -17.40 4.59 -14.54
N ASP A 112 -17.49 4.62 -15.87
CA ASP A 112 -16.62 3.84 -16.75
C ASP A 112 -15.16 4.23 -16.55
N ILE A 113 -14.85 5.54 -16.59
CA ILE A 113 -13.50 6.05 -16.36
C ILE A 113 -12.98 5.64 -14.99
N GLN A 114 -13.79 5.77 -13.94
CA GLN A 114 -13.43 5.34 -12.58
C GLN A 114 -13.10 3.84 -12.54
N THR A 115 -13.92 3.02 -13.17
CA THR A 115 -13.72 1.56 -13.24
C THR A 115 -12.41 1.23 -13.96
N ILE A 116 -12.09 1.91 -15.06
CA ILE A 116 -10.84 1.68 -15.79
C ILE A 116 -9.63 2.07 -14.93
N PHE A 117 -9.68 3.19 -14.22
CA PHE A 117 -8.59 3.60 -13.33
C PHE A 117 -8.36 2.61 -12.20
N ILE A 118 -9.42 2.09 -11.57
CA ILE A 118 -9.28 1.08 -10.53
C ILE A 118 -8.61 -0.20 -11.09
N ASN A 119 -9.01 -0.63 -12.29
CA ASN A 119 -8.36 -1.76 -12.97
C ASN A 119 -6.88 -1.49 -13.26
N MET A 120 -6.52 -0.28 -13.71
CA MET A 120 -5.12 0.10 -13.92
C MET A 120 -4.32 0.08 -12.61
N HIS A 121 -4.90 0.60 -11.52
CA HIS A 121 -4.26 0.57 -10.20
C HIS A 121 -4.02 -0.86 -9.71
N HIS A 122 -4.98 -1.76 -9.92
CA HIS A 122 -4.81 -3.16 -9.57
C HIS A 122 -3.66 -3.80 -10.36
N LEU A 123 -3.61 -3.61 -11.68
CA LEU A 123 -2.49 -4.11 -12.51
C LEU A 123 -1.12 -3.58 -12.05
N ILE A 124 -1.05 -2.30 -11.66
CA ILE A 124 0.19 -1.70 -11.12
C ILE A 124 0.57 -2.38 -9.82
N ASN A 125 -0.41 -2.57 -8.92
CA ASN A 125 -0.17 -3.20 -7.63
C ASN A 125 0.34 -4.63 -7.80
N GLU A 126 -0.25 -5.42 -8.70
CA GLU A 126 0.23 -6.78 -9.02
C GLU A 126 1.64 -6.81 -9.60
N TYR A 127 2.06 -5.74 -10.27
CA TYR A 127 3.40 -5.62 -10.82
C TYR A 127 4.46 -5.23 -9.77
N ARG A 128 4.07 -4.59 -8.65
CA ARG A 128 5.01 -4.10 -7.62
C ARG A 128 5.96 -5.17 -7.06
N PRO A 129 5.52 -6.40 -6.73
CA PRO A 129 6.43 -7.44 -6.23
C PRO A 129 7.50 -7.83 -7.26
N LEU A 130 7.15 -7.87 -8.55
CA LEU A 130 8.11 -8.14 -9.62
C LEU A 130 9.15 -7.01 -9.72
N GLN A 131 8.68 -5.75 -9.71
CA GLN A 131 9.54 -4.57 -9.70
C GLN A 131 10.50 -4.56 -8.50
N ALA A 132 10.03 -4.92 -7.29
CA ALA A 132 10.85 -4.98 -6.10
C ALA A 132 11.99 -6.01 -6.23
N ARG A 133 11.70 -7.18 -6.82
CA ARG A 133 12.70 -8.22 -7.09
C ARG A 133 13.76 -7.78 -8.08
N ASP A 134 13.35 -7.11 -9.17
CA ASP A 134 14.30 -6.60 -10.16
C ASP A 134 15.16 -5.47 -9.59
N THR A 135 14.58 -4.62 -8.75
CA THR A 135 15.29 -3.58 -8.01
C THR A 135 16.35 -4.18 -7.09
N LEU A 136 16.00 -5.24 -6.33
CA LEU A 136 16.94 -5.95 -5.47
C LEU A 136 18.10 -6.57 -6.28
N ARG A 137 17.80 -7.21 -7.42
CA ARG A 137 18.82 -7.79 -8.30
C ARG A 137 19.79 -6.73 -8.81
N MET A 138 19.27 -5.56 -9.20
CA MET A 138 20.07 -4.43 -9.64
C MET A 138 21.00 -3.94 -8.52
N MET A 139 20.47 -3.78 -7.30
CA MET A 139 21.25 -3.37 -6.13
C MET A 139 22.39 -4.34 -5.83
N GLN A 140 22.10 -5.64 -5.79
CA GLN A 140 23.11 -6.69 -5.56
C GLN A 140 24.19 -6.71 -6.66
N SER A 141 23.78 -6.55 -7.92
CA SER A 141 24.73 -6.49 -9.05
C SER A 141 25.68 -5.30 -8.92
N GLN A 142 25.16 -4.16 -8.48
CA GLN A 142 25.96 -2.96 -8.25
C GLN A 142 26.94 -3.14 -7.07
N GLN A 143 26.49 -3.74 -5.96
CA GLN A 143 27.36 -4.08 -4.83
C GLN A 143 28.52 -4.99 -5.26
N LEU A 144 28.25 -6.02 -6.06
CA LEU A 144 29.28 -6.93 -6.58
C LEU A 144 30.28 -6.20 -7.48
N LYS A 145 29.81 -5.25 -8.29
CA LYS A 145 30.66 -4.43 -9.16
C LYS A 145 31.61 -3.55 -8.35
N GLU A 146 31.11 -2.88 -7.32
CA GLU A 146 31.94 -2.05 -6.43
C GLU A 146 32.94 -2.88 -5.62
N LEU A 147 32.53 -4.05 -5.13
CA LEU A 147 33.43 -4.98 -4.45
C LEU A 147 34.58 -5.42 -5.37
N ARG A 148 34.27 -5.81 -6.61
CA ARG A 148 35.30 -6.20 -7.60
C ARG A 148 36.27 -5.07 -7.93
N LYS A 149 35.78 -3.83 -8.07
CA LYS A 149 36.65 -2.66 -8.27
C LYS A 149 37.58 -2.44 -7.08
N THR A 150 37.04 -2.56 -5.87
CA THR A 150 37.78 -2.41 -4.62
C THR A 150 38.89 -3.45 -4.54
N VAL A 151 38.57 -4.73 -4.75
CA VAL A 151 39.58 -5.82 -4.78
C VAL A 151 40.67 -5.58 -5.83
N LYS A 152 40.31 -5.08 -7.02
CA LYS A 152 41.29 -4.72 -8.06
C LYS A 152 42.19 -3.53 -7.68
N ARG A 153 41.73 -2.63 -6.82
CA ARG A 153 42.51 -1.47 -6.37
C ARG A 153 43.54 -1.83 -5.29
N PHE A 154 43.26 -2.87 -4.51
CA PHE A 154 44.14 -3.37 -3.45
C PHE A 154 45.10 -4.49 -3.92
N LYS A 155 44.96 -4.96 -5.16
CA LYS A 155 45.93 -5.82 -5.84
C LYS A 155 46.83 -4.97 -6.72
#